data_AF-A0A7W2GG16-F1
#
_entry.id   AF-A0A7W2GG16-F1
#
_cell.length_a   1.000
_cell.length_b   1.000
_cell.length_c   1.000
_cell.angle_alpha   90.00
_cell.angle_beta   90.00
_cell.angle_gamma   90.00
#
_symmetry.space_group_name_H-M   'P 1'
#
loop_
_entity.id
_entity.type
_entity.pdbx_description
1 polymer ?
#
loop_
_entity_poly.entity_id
_entity_poly.type
_entity_poly.pdbx_seq_one_letter_code
_entity_poly.pdbx_strand_id
1 'polypeptide(L)'
;MIYSKVLIKPNLLIISLIFFFFTIQVTANDSSNLYEISNELMCPVCQGQTVAESNSKLAISMRDVIKQKISEGKNKNEILNYFTEIYGDNILATPPAKGLNILLYLVPILFLVISILYWYKKVKK
;
A
#
# COMPACT_ATOMS: atom_id res chain seq x y z
N MET A 1 50.03 0.04 5.71
CA MET A 1 49.67 -0.44 4.36
C MET A 1 48.52 -1.46 4.45
N ILE A 2 47.31 -1.04 4.89
CA ILE A 2 46.17 -1.96 5.23
C ILE A 2 44.85 -1.47 4.58
N TYR A 3 44.91 -0.46 3.69
CA TYR A 3 43.72 0.13 3.05
C TYR A 3 43.17 -0.65 1.82
N SER A 4 43.76 -1.80 1.44
CA SER A 4 43.50 -2.40 0.12
C SER A 4 42.48 -3.54 0.07
N LYS A 5 41.85 -3.93 1.19
CA LYS A 5 40.79 -4.97 1.18
C LYS A 5 39.48 -4.48 1.77
N VAL A 6 39.20 -3.19 1.61
CA VAL A 6 37.81 -2.71 1.47
C VAL A 6 37.36 -3.06 0.04
N LEU A 7 37.26 -4.36 -0.23
CA LEU A 7 36.60 -4.89 -1.43
C LEU A 7 35.10 -4.79 -1.17
N ILE A 8 34.61 -3.57 -1.24
CA ILE A 8 33.23 -3.26 -1.57
C ILE A 8 33.00 -3.94 -2.93
N LYS A 9 32.35 -5.10 -2.94
CA LYS A 9 31.80 -5.63 -4.18
C LYS A 9 30.81 -4.58 -4.71
N PRO A 10 30.87 -4.18 -6.00
CA PRO A 10 30.07 -3.10 -6.58
C PRO A 10 28.55 -3.38 -6.65
N ASN A 11 28.07 -4.43 -5.96
CA ASN A 11 26.68 -4.87 -5.93
C ASN A 11 25.87 -4.31 -4.75
N LEU A 12 26.49 -3.65 -3.76
CA LEU A 12 25.79 -3.14 -2.57
C LEU A 12 25.21 -1.73 -2.78
N LEU A 13 25.90 -0.90 -3.59
CA LEU A 13 25.44 0.46 -3.93
C LEU A 13 24.19 0.43 -4.83
N ILE A 14 24.09 -0.58 -5.69
CA ILE A 14 22.97 -0.77 -6.63
C ILE A 14 21.67 -1.12 -5.87
N ILE A 15 21.75 -1.89 -4.77
CA ILE A 15 20.60 -2.26 -3.94
C ILE A 15 20.00 -1.02 -3.23
N SER A 16 20.84 -0.06 -2.81
CA SER A 16 20.39 1.21 -2.22
C SER A 16 19.76 2.16 -3.25
N LEU A 17 20.25 2.14 -4.49
CA LEU A 17 19.75 2.98 -5.59
C LEU A 17 18.41 2.48 -6.14
N ILE A 18 18.22 1.17 -6.22
CA ILE A 18 16.96 0.54 -6.67
C ILE A 18 15.84 0.75 -5.63
N PHE A 19 16.16 0.72 -4.34
CA PHE A 19 15.19 0.96 -3.26
C PHE A 19 14.65 2.41 -3.27
N PHE A 20 15.49 3.37 -3.66
CA PHE A 20 15.11 4.78 -3.77
C PHE A 20 14.26 5.07 -5.01
N PHE A 21 14.40 4.29 -6.08
CA PHE A 21 13.60 4.46 -7.30
C PHE A 21 12.16 3.93 -7.12
N PHE A 22 11.94 2.98 -6.20
CA PHE A 22 10.62 2.36 -5.97
C PHE A 22 9.66 3.26 -5.16
N THR A 23 10.14 4.26 -4.44
CA THR A 23 9.30 5.13 -3.57
C THR A 23 8.64 6.31 -4.30
N ILE A 24 8.99 6.58 -5.56
CA ILE A 24 8.60 7.84 -6.24
C ILE A 24 7.24 7.74 -6.97
N GLN A 25 6.67 6.55 -7.18
CA GLN A 25 5.50 6.39 -8.07
C GLN A 25 4.11 6.52 -7.43
N VAL A 26 3.97 6.90 -6.16
CA VAL A 26 2.65 6.86 -5.48
C VAL A 26 2.20 8.23 -4.98
N THR A 27 1.74 9.06 -5.91
CA THR A 27 0.78 10.15 -5.61
C THR A 27 -0.22 10.22 -6.77
N ALA A 28 -1.40 9.62 -6.58
CA ALA A 28 -2.50 9.71 -7.52
C ALA A 28 -3.49 10.80 -7.08
N ASN A 29 -3.81 11.63 -8.06
CA ASN A 29 -4.79 12.72 -8.19
C ASN A 29 -6.05 12.62 -7.30
N ASP A 30 -6.42 13.74 -6.65
CA ASP A 30 -7.62 13.89 -5.81
C ASP A 30 -8.71 14.60 -6.62
N SER A 31 -9.65 13.83 -7.15
CA SER A 31 -10.91 14.38 -7.65
C SER A 31 -12.03 13.41 -7.28
N SER A 32 -12.88 13.79 -6.32
CA SER A 32 -14.01 13.00 -5.79
C SER A 32 -15.01 12.59 -6.88
N ASN A 33 -14.60 11.61 -7.68
CA ASN A 33 -15.29 11.05 -8.81
C ASN A 33 -15.67 9.63 -8.44
N LEU A 34 -16.88 9.22 -8.80
CA LEU A 34 -17.36 7.85 -8.60
C LEU A 34 -16.34 6.80 -9.07
N TYR A 35 -15.64 7.09 -10.17
CA TYR A 35 -14.62 6.21 -10.72
C TYR A 35 -13.43 6.00 -9.78
N GLU A 36 -12.93 7.05 -9.13
CA GLU A 36 -11.81 6.93 -8.18
C GLU A 36 -12.21 6.09 -6.96
N ILE A 37 -13.37 6.39 -6.35
CA ILE A 37 -13.86 5.67 -5.18
C ILE A 37 -14.14 4.20 -5.53
N SER A 38 -14.72 3.94 -6.70
CA SER A 38 -15.00 2.57 -7.15
C SER A 38 -13.74 1.78 -7.49
N ASN A 39 -12.63 2.45 -7.85
CA ASN A 39 -11.35 1.81 -8.10
C ASN A 39 -10.58 1.48 -6.82
N GLU A 40 -10.79 2.24 -5.75
CA GLU A 40 -10.21 1.94 -4.44
C GLU A 40 -10.92 0.80 -3.71
N LEU A 41 -12.07 0.35 -4.22
CA LEU A 41 -12.84 -0.75 -3.67
C LEU A 41 -12.70 -2.00 -4.55
N MET A 42 -12.28 -3.11 -3.96
CA MET A 42 -12.28 -4.44 -4.55
C MET A 42 -13.69 -5.04 -4.52
N CYS A 43 -14.07 -5.81 -5.55
CA CYS A 43 -15.33 -6.54 -5.52
C CYS A 43 -15.13 -7.88 -4.78
N PRO A 44 -15.84 -8.13 -3.65
CA PRO A 44 -15.59 -9.30 -2.80
C PRO A 44 -16.08 -10.62 -3.43
N VAL A 45 -16.96 -10.52 -4.43
CA VAL A 45 -17.51 -11.67 -5.16
C VAL A 45 -16.87 -11.86 -6.53
N CYS A 46 -15.93 -10.98 -6.91
CA CYS A 46 -15.30 -10.99 -8.22
C CYS A 46 -13.84 -11.42 -8.08
N GLN A 47 -13.31 -12.13 -9.06
CA GLN A 47 -11.94 -12.64 -9.01
C GLN A 47 -10.93 -11.53 -9.32
N GLY A 48 -10.48 -10.81 -8.29
CA GLY A 48 -9.39 -9.83 -8.40
C GLY A 48 -9.72 -8.59 -9.23
N GLN A 49 -10.97 -8.15 -9.23
CA GLN A 49 -11.43 -6.96 -9.96
C GLN A 49 -11.92 -5.88 -9.00
N THR A 50 -11.76 -4.62 -9.39
CA THR A 50 -12.33 -3.50 -8.63
C THR A 50 -13.84 -3.40 -8.86
N VAL A 51 -14.52 -2.66 -7.96
CA VAL A 51 -15.93 -2.30 -8.13
C VAL A 51 -16.12 -1.45 -9.38
N ALA A 52 -15.11 -0.67 -9.81
CA ALA A 52 -15.17 0.11 -11.05
C ALA A 52 -15.10 -0.75 -12.32
N GLU A 53 -14.34 -1.84 -12.31
CA GLU A 53 -14.15 -2.71 -13.48
C GLU A 53 -15.20 -3.82 -13.58
N SER A 54 -15.72 -4.30 -12.45
CA SER A 54 -16.60 -5.46 -12.47
C SER A 54 -18.05 -5.14 -12.82
N ASN A 55 -18.67 -5.97 -13.66
CA ASN A 55 -20.07 -5.89 -14.04
C ASN A 55 -20.99 -6.83 -13.23
N SER A 56 -20.54 -7.28 -12.06
CA SER A 56 -21.39 -8.10 -11.17
C SER A 56 -22.57 -7.28 -10.63
N LYS A 57 -23.68 -7.96 -10.33
CA LYS A 57 -24.87 -7.32 -9.73
C LYS A 57 -24.52 -6.57 -8.43
N LEU A 58 -23.57 -7.12 -7.65
CA LEU A 58 -23.07 -6.48 -6.44
C LEU A 58 -22.30 -5.19 -6.78
N ALA A 59 -21.35 -5.23 -7.72
CA ALA A 59 -20.58 -4.06 -8.10
C ALA A 59 -21.45 -2.92 -8.65
N ILE A 60 -22.52 -3.24 -9.39
CA ILE A 60 -23.49 -2.23 -9.86
C ILE A 60 -24.19 -1.58 -8.65
N SER A 61 -24.73 -2.38 -7.72
CA SER A 61 -25.39 -1.85 -6.53
C SER A 61 -24.45 -0.99 -5.66
N MET A 62 -23.17 -1.36 -5.55
CA MET A 62 -22.17 -0.58 -4.82
C MET A 62 -21.92 0.78 -5.49
N ARG A 63 -21.82 0.83 -6.82
CA ARG A 63 -21.68 2.11 -7.55
C ARG A 63 -22.89 3.03 -7.35
N ASP A 64 -24.08 2.47 -7.24
CA ASP A 64 -25.30 3.25 -6.97
C ASP A 64 -25.30 3.82 -5.54
N VAL A 65 -24.84 3.05 -4.56
CA VAL A 65 -24.64 3.54 -3.18
C VAL A 65 -23.56 4.62 -3.13
N ILE A 66 -22.45 4.46 -3.88
CA ILE A 66 -21.40 5.47 -3.98
C ILE A 66 -21.96 6.78 -4.57
N LYS A 67 -22.73 6.70 -5.68
CA LYS A 67 -23.46 7.86 -6.26
C LYS A 67 -24.29 8.58 -5.21
N GLN A 68 -25.12 7.82 -4.50
CA GLN A 68 -26.02 8.38 -3.49
C GLN A 68 -25.22 9.12 -2.40
N LYS A 69 -24.14 8.50 -1.89
CA LYS A 69 -23.31 9.10 -0.85
C LYS A 69 -22.56 10.35 -1.32
N ILE A 70 -22.12 10.38 -2.58
CA ILE A 70 -21.54 11.58 -3.19
C ILE A 70 -22.60 12.70 -3.27
N SER A 71 -23.84 12.37 -3.67
CA SER A 71 -24.95 13.33 -3.69
C SER A 71 -25.36 13.81 -2.29
N GLU A 72 -25.16 13.01 -1.25
CA GLU A 72 -25.32 13.39 0.16
C GLU A 72 -24.21 14.33 0.66
N GLY A 73 -23.21 14.66 -0.17
CA GLY A 73 -22.08 15.52 0.19
C GLY A 73 -21.03 14.83 1.08
N LYS A 74 -21.03 13.49 1.11
CA LYS A 74 -20.04 12.72 1.88
C LYS A 74 -18.66 12.79 1.23
N ASN A 75 -17.63 12.89 2.07
CA ASN A 75 -16.25 12.85 1.60
C ASN A 75 -15.82 11.41 1.27
N LYS A 76 -14.83 11.25 0.39
CA LYS A 76 -14.24 9.96 -0.03
C LYS A 76 -13.94 9.06 1.16
N ASN A 77 -13.27 9.58 2.20
CA ASN A 77 -12.92 8.79 3.40
C ASN A 77 -14.16 8.29 4.15
N GLU A 78 -15.25 9.05 4.21
CA GLU A 78 -16.50 8.59 4.83
C GLU A 78 -17.14 7.47 4.02
N ILE A 79 -17.08 7.56 2.69
CA ILE A 79 -17.62 6.53 1.79
C ILE A 79 -16.82 5.24 1.93
N LEU A 80 -15.49 5.31 1.94
CA LEU A 80 -14.62 4.14 2.14
C LEU A 80 -14.83 3.51 3.53
N ASN A 81 -14.98 4.34 4.57
CA ASN A 81 -15.29 3.85 5.91
C ASN A 81 -16.64 3.11 5.97
N TYR A 82 -17.66 3.61 5.27
CA TYR A 82 -18.95 2.93 5.18
C TYR A 82 -18.83 1.52 4.58
N PHE A 83 -18.03 1.35 3.53
CA PHE A 83 -17.84 0.02 2.91
C PHE A 83 -16.95 -0.90 3.76
N THR A 84 -15.92 -0.37 4.43
CA THR A 84 -15.06 -1.17 5.33
C THR A 84 -15.78 -1.63 6.59
N GLU A 85 -16.74 -0.87 7.10
CA GLU A 85 -17.55 -1.28 8.25
C GLU A 85 -18.44 -2.51 7.92
N ILE A 86 -18.90 -2.60 6.67
CA ILE A 86 -19.81 -3.68 6.22
C ILE A 86 -19.03 -4.90 5.70
N TYR A 87 -17.99 -4.68 4.89
CA TYR A 87 -17.24 -5.74 4.19
C TYR A 87 -15.86 -6.04 4.80
N GLY A 88 -15.42 -5.24 5.78
CA GLY A 88 -14.11 -5.34 6.40
C GLY A 88 -13.01 -4.60 5.62
N ASP A 89 -11.80 -4.60 6.19
CA ASP A 89 -10.63 -3.91 5.61
C ASP A 89 -10.16 -4.50 4.26
N ASN A 90 -10.55 -5.74 3.95
CA ASN A 90 -10.18 -6.44 2.72
C ASN A 90 -10.89 -5.91 1.46
N ILE A 91 -11.88 -5.04 1.63
CA ILE A 91 -12.57 -4.38 0.53
C ILE A 91 -11.72 -3.25 -0.08
N LEU A 92 -10.77 -2.71 0.68
CA LEU A 92 -9.90 -1.65 0.18
C LEU A 92 -8.79 -2.25 -0.67
N ALA A 93 -8.52 -1.62 -1.81
CA ALA A 93 -7.39 -1.98 -2.68
C ALA A 93 -6.04 -1.86 -1.93
N THR A 94 -5.96 -0.94 -0.97
CA THR A 94 -4.81 -0.77 -0.07
C THR A 94 -5.24 -1.03 1.38
N PRO A 95 -4.68 -2.05 2.05
CA PRO A 95 -5.04 -2.33 3.43
C PRO A 95 -4.58 -1.18 4.34
N PRO A 96 -5.46 -0.62 5.19
CA PRO A 96 -5.08 0.41 6.12
C PRO A 96 -4.09 -0.17 7.14
N ALA A 97 -3.05 0.60 7.45
CA ALA A 97 -2.06 0.25 8.47
C ALA A 97 -2.69 0.38 9.86
N LYS A 98 -3.54 -0.57 10.25
CA LYS A 98 -4.20 -0.64 11.57
C LYS A 98 -3.91 -1.98 12.25
N GLY A 99 -3.72 -1.94 13.57
CA GLY A 99 -3.53 -3.12 14.42
C GLY A 99 -2.30 -3.95 14.06
N LEU A 100 -2.50 -5.25 13.81
CA LEU A 100 -1.43 -6.21 13.49
C LEU A 100 -0.75 -5.93 12.14
N ASN A 101 -1.40 -5.23 11.21
CA ASN A 101 -0.79 -4.84 9.94
C ASN A 101 0.44 -3.95 10.17
N ILE A 102 0.45 -3.11 11.23
CA ILE A 102 1.64 -2.30 11.58
C ILE A 102 2.86 -3.18 11.81
N LEU A 103 2.67 -4.35 12.44
CA LEU A 103 3.76 -5.27 12.77
C LEU A 103 4.38 -5.85 11.49
N LEU A 104 3.54 -6.14 10.50
CA LEU A 104 3.97 -6.59 9.17
C LEU A 104 4.87 -5.57 8.47
N TYR A 105 4.57 -4.27 8.62
CA TYR A 105 5.43 -3.18 8.13
C TYR A 105 6.68 -2.95 9.00
N LEU A 106 6.62 -3.25 10.30
CA LEU A 106 7.73 -3.05 11.24
C LEU A 106 8.83 -4.11 11.10
N VAL A 107 8.47 -5.37 10.81
CA VAL A 107 9.40 -6.49 10.63
C VAL A 107 10.54 -6.21 9.62
N PRO A 108 10.28 -5.75 8.37
CA PRO A 108 11.36 -5.46 7.42
C PRO A 108 12.28 -4.33 7.89
N ILE A 109 11.76 -3.35 8.61
CA ILE A 109 12.54 -2.24 9.18
C ILE A 109 13.47 -2.76 10.29
N LEU A 110 12.93 -3.55 11.23
CA LEU A 110 13.74 -4.18 12.29
C LEU A 110 14.84 -5.08 11.71
N PHE A 111 14.51 -5.88 10.70
CA PHE A 111 15.47 -6.78 10.07
C PHE A 111 16.63 -6.02 9.42
N LEU A 112 16.35 -4.90 8.76
CA LEU A 112 17.37 -4.00 8.22
C LEU A 112 18.26 -3.42 9.32
N VAL A 113 17.68 -2.90 10.39
CA VAL A 113 18.42 -2.30 11.51
C VAL A 113 19.35 -3.32 12.17
N ILE A 114 18.86 -4.53 12.43
CA ILE A 114 19.65 -5.62 13.04
C ILE A 114 20.79 -6.03 12.12
N SER A 115 20.52 -6.16 10.82
CA SER A 115 21.53 -6.54 9.82
C SER A 115 22.65 -5.49 9.71
N ILE A 116 22.29 -4.21 9.70
CA ILE A 116 23.24 -3.08 9.67
C ILE A 116 24.08 -3.04 10.94
N LEU A 117 23.46 -3.17 12.12
CA LEU A 117 24.17 -3.19 13.40
C LEU A 117 25.14 -4.36 13.50
N TYR A 118 24.72 -5.55 13.07
CA TYR A 118 25.56 -6.74 13.02
C TYR A 118 26.77 -6.54 12.09
N TRP A 119 26.53 -6.01 10.88
CA TRP A 119 27.59 -5.73 9.92
C TRP A 119 28.57 -4.67 10.43
N TYR A 120 28.08 -3.57 11.00
CA TYR A 120 28.92 -2.50 11.57
C TYR A 120 29.82 -3.03 12.69
N LYS A 121 29.28 -3.87 13.59
CA LYS A 121 30.08 -4.53 14.63
C LYS A 121 31.15 -5.47 14.06
N LYS A 122 30.86 -6.15 12.95
CA LYS A 122 31.81 -7.05 12.28
C LYS A 122 32.89 -6.32 11.47
N VAL A 123 32.62 -5.12 10.97
CA VAL A 123 33.59 -4.29 10.24
C VAL A 123 34.53 -3.54 11.18
N LYS A 124 34.05 -3.16 12.38
CA LYS A 124 34.85 -2.43 13.37
C LYS A 124 35.79 -3.35 14.19
N LYS A 125 35.56 -4.66 14.16
CA LYS A 125 36.38 -5.68 14.84
C LYS A 125 37.29 -6.35 13.83
#